data_AF-A0A7X7INM7-F1
#
_entry.id   AF-A0A7X7INM7-F1
#
_cell.length_a   1.000
_cell.length_b   1.000
_cell.length_c   1.000
_cell.angle_alpha   90.00
_cell.angle_beta   90.00
_cell.angle_gamma   90.00
#
_symmetry.space_group_name_H-M   'P 1'
#
loop_
_entity.id
_entity.type
_entity.pdbx_description
1 polymer ?
#
loop_
_entity_poly.entity_id
_entity_poly.type
_entity_poly.pdbx_seq_one_letter_code
_entity_poly.pdbx_strand_id
1 'polypeptide(L)'
;MKILIFSVLILITVNLKSQSIQVSDLDSAIATADRLIETNPGVFFRNVESLIVSYDGLTRFERYYNGIHRDSLHHIQSQTKSIVSLLLGIAIDKGFVQSEDNPA
;
A
#
# COMPACT_ATOMS: atom_id res chain seq x y z
N MET A 1 -15.09 3.51 40.18
CA MET A 1 -13.77 3.66 39.52
C MET A 1 -13.21 2.35 38.95
N LYS A 2 -13.27 1.21 39.67
CA LYS A 2 -12.75 -0.09 39.18
C LYS A 2 -13.45 -0.66 37.92
N ILE A 3 -14.77 -0.51 37.81
CA ILE A 3 -15.56 -1.03 36.67
C ILE A 3 -15.25 -0.27 35.37
N LEU A 4 -15.02 1.05 35.46
CA LEU A 4 -14.66 1.89 34.31
C LEU A 4 -13.28 1.52 33.75
N ILE A 5 -12.32 1.16 34.62
CA ILE A 5 -10.98 0.74 34.20
C ILE A 5 -11.06 -0.61 33.48
N PHE A 6 -11.90 -1.53 33.94
CA PHE A 6 -12.07 -2.85 33.32
C PHE A 6 -12.73 -2.76 31.94
N SER A 7 -13.73 -1.88 31.76
CA SER A 7 -14.36 -1.68 30.44
C SER A 7 -13.41 -1.02 29.43
N VAL A 8 -12.57 -0.08 29.88
CA VAL A 8 -11.52 0.53 29.04
C VAL A 8 -10.44 -0.49 28.66
N LEU A 9 -10.03 -1.34 29.60
CA LEU A 9 -9.05 -2.40 29.33
C LEU A 9 -9.58 -3.42 28.31
N ILE A 10 -10.85 -3.82 28.43
CA ILE A 10 -11.53 -4.67 27.45
C ILE A 10 -11.51 -3.98 26.08
N LEU A 11 -11.94 -2.71 25.97
CA LEU A 11 -11.97 -1.97 24.72
C LEU A 11 -10.60 -1.94 24.02
N ILE A 12 -9.52 -1.72 24.77
CA ILE A 12 -8.15 -1.71 24.23
C ILE A 12 -7.77 -3.09 23.69
N THR A 13 -8.07 -4.17 24.41
CA THR A 13 -7.75 -5.54 23.96
C THR A 13 -8.50 -5.96 22.70
N VAL A 14 -9.74 -5.50 22.49
CA VAL A 14 -10.51 -5.84 21.27
C VAL A 14 -9.92 -5.13 20.05
N ASN A 15 -9.46 -3.88 20.19
CA ASN A 15 -8.88 -3.11 19.10
C ASN A 15 -7.49 -3.64 18.65
N LEU A 16 -6.71 -4.20 19.57
CA LEU A 16 -5.38 -4.77 19.27
C LEU A 16 -5.46 -5.96 18.29
N LYS A 17 -6.50 -6.79 18.38
CA LYS A 17 -6.68 -7.93 17.45
C LYS A 17 -7.14 -7.51 16.05
N SER A 18 -7.71 -6.32 15.87
CA SER A 18 -8.28 -5.88 14.60
C SER A 18 -7.24 -5.40 13.58
N GLN A 19 -5.96 -5.26 13.98
CA GLN A 19 -4.93 -4.66 13.13
C GLN A 19 -3.89 -5.66 12.60
N SER A 20 -3.98 -6.95 12.97
CA SER A 20 -3.11 -7.99 12.39
C SER A 20 -3.83 -8.72 11.26
N ILE A 21 -3.41 -8.50 10.03
CA ILE A 21 -3.76 -9.39 8.91
C ILE A 21 -3.11 -10.74 9.20
N GLN A 22 -3.89 -11.82 9.21
CA GLN A 22 -3.31 -13.16 9.22
C GLN A 22 -2.60 -13.37 7.87
N VAL A 23 -1.33 -13.76 7.88
CA VAL A 23 -0.52 -13.91 6.65
C VAL A 23 -1.20 -14.85 5.63
N SER A 24 -1.93 -15.86 6.11
CA SER A 24 -2.72 -16.77 5.27
C SER A 24 -3.81 -16.08 4.43
N ASP A 25 -4.40 -15.02 4.97
CA ASP A 25 -5.44 -14.27 4.28
C ASP A 25 -4.82 -13.41 3.17
N LEU A 26 -3.62 -12.87 3.43
CA LEU A 26 -2.84 -12.14 2.43
C LEU A 26 -2.44 -13.06 1.27
N ASP A 27 -1.93 -14.26 1.56
CA ASP A 27 -1.54 -15.24 0.53
C ASP A 27 -2.75 -15.64 -0.35
N SER A 28 -3.91 -15.84 0.27
CA SER A 28 -5.15 -16.17 -0.44
C SER A 28 -5.63 -15.02 -1.33
N ALA A 29 -5.50 -13.78 -0.85
CA ALA A 29 -5.84 -12.58 -1.63
C ALA A 29 -4.89 -12.40 -2.82
N ILE A 30 -3.58 -12.61 -2.63
CA ILE A 30 -2.56 -12.56 -3.69
C ILE A 30 -2.88 -13.59 -4.77
N ALA A 31 -3.12 -14.85 -4.39
CA ALA A 31 -3.45 -15.92 -5.33
C ALA A 31 -4.73 -15.62 -6.11
N THR A 32 -5.73 -15.02 -5.45
CA THR A 32 -6.98 -14.61 -6.10
C THR A 32 -6.75 -13.48 -7.11
N ALA A 33 -5.97 -12.46 -6.74
CA ALA A 33 -5.64 -11.34 -7.61
C ALA A 33 -4.87 -11.80 -8.85
N ASP A 34 -3.83 -12.62 -8.66
CA ASP A 34 -3.04 -13.19 -9.75
C ASP A 34 -3.91 -13.99 -10.72
N ARG A 35 -4.79 -14.86 -10.20
CA ARG A 35 -5.74 -15.61 -11.02
C ARG A 35 -6.68 -14.70 -11.80
N LEU A 36 -7.19 -13.63 -11.17
CA LEU A 36 -8.10 -12.69 -11.84
C LEU A 36 -7.40 -11.95 -12.97
N ILE A 37 -6.17 -11.51 -12.77
CA ILE A 37 -5.38 -10.83 -13.81
C ILE A 37 -5.16 -11.75 -15.01
N GLU A 38 -4.79 -13.02 -14.77
CA GLU A 38 -4.47 -13.98 -15.84
C GLU A 38 -5.70 -14.50 -16.60
N THR A 39 -6.83 -14.69 -15.92
CA THR A 39 -7.97 -15.43 -16.49
C THR A 39 -9.14 -14.55 -16.91
N ASN A 40 -9.23 -13.31 -16.41
CA ASN A 40 -10.38 -12.46 -16.69
C ASN A 40 -10.21 -11.70 -18.01
N PRO A 41 -11.12 -11.85 -18.99
CA PRO A 41 -11.00 -11.19 -20.29
C PRO A 41 -11.34 -9.69 -20.27
N GLY A 42 -11.78 -9.16 -19.12
CA GLY A 42 -12.14 -7.75 -18.95
C GLY A 42 -10.97 -6.82 -19.28
N VAL A 43 -11.27 -5.72 -19.97
CA VAL A 43 -10.26 -4.73 -20.44
C VAL A 43 -9.36 -4.26 -19.30
N PHE A 44 -9.91 -4.09 -18.10
CA PHE A 44 -9.15 -3.69 -16.91
C PHE A 44 -7.99 -4.67 -16.60
N PHE A 45 -8.29 -5.97 -16.50
CA PHE A 45 -7.30 -6.99 -16.13
C PHE A 45 -6.25 -7.20 -17.23
N ARG A 46 -6.64 -7.09 -18.50
CA ARG A 46 -5.71 -7.18 -19.63
C ARG A 46 -4.66 -6.06 -19.66
N ASN A 47 -4.95 -4.91 -19.07
CA ASN A 47 -4.03 -3.76 -19.06
C ASN A 47 -3.16 -3.72 -17.81
N VAL A 48 -3.26 -4.70 -16.90
CA VAL A 48 -2.35 -4.79 -15.76
C VAL A 48 -0.98 -5.18 -16.27
N GLU A 49 0.04 -4.38 -15.96
CA GLU A 49 1.42 -4.64 -16.38
C GLU A 49 2.22 -5.35 -15.29
N SER A 50 1.91 -5.13 -14.02
CA SER A 50 2.57 -5.76 -12.88
C SER A 50 1.71 -5.77 -11.62
N LEU A 51 1.98 -6.73 -10.73
CA LEU A 51 1.45 -6.80 -9.37
C LEU A 51 2.60 -7.10 -8.41
N ILE A 52 2.83 -6.20 -7.46
CA ILE A 52 3.89 -6.31 -6.45
C ILE A 52 3.24 -6.12 -5.08
N VAL A 53 3.47 -7.06 -4.18
CA VAL A 53 2.94 -7.02 -2.81
C VAL A 53 4.08 -7.09 -1.81
N SER A 54 4.25 -6.02 -1.05
CA SER A 54 5.21 -5.93 0.05
C SER A 54 4.48 -5.91 1.39
N TYR A 55 4.93 -6.74 2.32
CA TYR A 55 4.40 -6.82 3.68
C TYR A 55 5.54 -7.00 4.66
N ASP A 56 5.58 -6.14 5.67
CA ASP A 56 6.63 -6.12 6.70
C ASP A 56 8.04 -5.98 6.12
N GLY A 57 8.19 -5.05 5.16
CA GLY A 57 9.47 -4.77 4.49
C GLY A 57 9.95 -5.85 3.51
N LEU A 58 9.18 -6.94 3.33
CA LEU A 58 9.52 -8.04 2.44
C LEU A 58 8.57 -8.11 1.25
N THR A 59 9.13 -8.24 0.06
CA THR A 59 8.35 -8.59 -1.15
C THR A 59 7.85 -10.02 -1.01
N ARG A 60 6.53 -10.17 -0.85
CA ARG A 60 5.86 -11.48 -0.70
C ARG A 60 5.42 -12.05 -2.05
N PHE A 61 5.09 -11.17 -3.00
CA PHE A 61 4.70 -11.55 -4.34
C PHE A 61 5.13 -10.48 -5.33
N GLU A 62 5.54 -10.92 -6.51
CA GLU A 62 5.93 -10.06 -7.60
C GLU A 62 5.72 -10.80 -8.92
N ARG A 63 4.92 -10.22 -9.81
CA ARG A 63 4.72 -10.73 -11.16
C ARG A 63 4.55 -9.60 -12.15
N TYR A 64 5.06 -9.82 -13.35
CA TYR A 64 4.95 -8.94 -14.49
C TYR A 64 4.16 -9.66 -15.58
N TYR A 65 3.21 -8.95 -16.17
CA TYR A 65 2.27 -9.48 -17.15
C TYR A 65 2.55 -8.87 -18.53
N ASN A 66 1.95 -9.41 -19.58
CA ASN A 66 1.94 -8.79 -20.91
C ASN A 66 3.33 -8.49 -21.52
N GLY A 67 4.34 -9.32 -21.21
CA GLY A 67 5.69 -9.18 -21.78
C GLY A 67 6.58 -8.11 -21.12
N ILE A 68 6.08 -7.48 -20.06
CA ILE A 68 6.86 -6.58 -19.19
C ILE A 68 7.76 -7.41 -18.28
N HIS A 69 8.88 -6.82 -17.86
CA HIS A 69 9.81 -7.42 -16.90
C HIS A 69 10.22 -6.39 -15.82
N ARG A 70 10.98 -6.85 -14.82
CA ARG A 70 11.40 -6.05 -13.66
C ARG A 70 11.97 -4.68 -14.00
N ASP A 71 12.83 -4.63 -15.01
CA ASP A 71 13.53 -3.41 -15.42
C ASP A 71 12.77 -2.59 -16.48
N SER A 72 11.53 -2.95 -16.81
CA SER A 72 10.68 -2.17 -17.69
C SER A 72 10.23 -0.87 -17.01
N LEU A 73 10.23 0.24 -17.74
CA LEU A 73 9.70 1.51 -17.24
C LEU A 73 8.18 1.56 -17.36
N HIS A 74 7.51 2.03 -16.30
CA HIS A 74 6.06 2.20 -16.25
C HIS A 74 5.68 3.67 -16.15
N HIS A 75 4.67 4.09 -16.93
CA HIS A 75 4.15 5.45 -16.83
C HIS A 75 3.13 5.57 -15.69
N ILE A 76 3.58 5.96 -14.49
CA ILE A 76 2.77 5.98 -13.26
C ILE A 76 1.76 7.14 -13.15
N GLN A 77 1.70 8.05 -14.13
CA GLN A 77 0.71 9.14 -14.22
C GLN A 77 0.65 9.99 -12.93
N SER A 78 -0.55 10.19 -12.37
CA SER A 78 -0.75 11.02 -11.18
C SER A 78 -0.09 10.49 -9.91
N GLN A 79 0.38 9.25 -9.88
CA GLN A 79 1.14 8.72 -8.74
C GLN A 79 2.47 9.49 -8.54
N THR A 80 3.01 10.11 -9.59
CA THR A 80 4.17 11.02 -9.50
C THR A 80 3.95 12.14 -8.48
N LYS A 81 2.70 12.61 -8.30
CA LYS A 81 2.39 13.67 -7.34
C LYS A 81 2.67 13.27 -5.89
N SER A 82 2.51 12.00 -5.54
CA SER A 82 2.85 11.49 -4.21
C SER A 82 4.36 11.55 -3.96
N ILE A 83 5.18 11.25 -4.97
CA ILE A 83 6.64 11.37 -4.88
C ILE A 83 7.03 12.85 -4.72
N VAL A 84 6.43 13.73 -5.51
CA VAL A 84 6.68 15.19 -5.41
C VAL A 84 6.26 15.72 -4.03
N SER A 85 5.11 15.29 -3.51
CA SER A 85 4.64 15.67 -2.17
C SER A 85 5.56 15.16 -1.07
N LEU A 86 6.07 13.92 -1.18
CA LEU A 86 7.06 13.39 -0.26
C LEU A 86 8.35 14.22 -0.26
N LEU A 87 8.84 14.58 -1.45
CA LEU A 87 10.02 15.45 -1.59
C LEU A 87 9.81 16.83 -0.98
N LEU A 88 8.61 17.42 -1.16
CA LEU A 88 8.25 18.68 -0.51
C LEU A 88 8.25 18.55 1.01
N GLY A 89 7.67 17.49 1.57
CA GLY A 89 7.71 17.22 3.01
C GLY A 89 9.14 17.10 3.54
N ILE A 90 10.03 16.40 2.83
CA ILE A 90 11.46 16.31 3.18
C ILE A 90 12.13 17.68 3.11
N ALA A 91 11.77 18.52 2.14
CA ALA A 91 12.34 19.86 2.02
C ALA A 91 11.89 20.79 3.16
N ILE A 92 10.64 20.66 3.62
CA ILE A 92 10.13 21.35 4.81
C ILE A 92 10.86 20.88 6.07
N ASP A 93 10.97 19.56 6.27
CA ASP A 93 11.66 18.96 7.41
C ASP A 93 13.13 19.41 7.51
N LYS A 94 13.80 19.59 6.36
CA LYS A 94 15.19 20.09 6.29
C LYS A 94 15.32 21.62 6.33
N GLY A 95 14.23 22.36 6.38
CA GLY A 95 14.24 23.83 6.38
C GLY A 95 14.60 24.49 5.03
N PHE A 96 14.59 23.72 3.93
CA PHE A 96 14.74 24.29 2.59
C PHE A 96 13.46 25.00 2.12
N VAL A 97 12.30 24.57 2.63
CA VAL A 97 11.00 25.22 2.46
C VAL A 97 10.46 25.54 3.86
N GLN A 98 9.88 26.72 4.07
CA GLN A 98 9.39 27.12 5.40
C GLN A 98 8.12 26.37 5.80
N SER A 99 7.14 26.32 4.89
CA SER A 99 5.86 25.62 5.07
C SER A 99 5.15 25.51 3.72
N GLU A 100 4.26 24.52 3.61
CA GLU A 100 3.26 24.33 2.57
C GLU A 100 2.20 25.44 2.50
N ASP A 101 1.98 26.18 3.60
CA ASP A 101 0.98 27.24 3.69
C ASP A 101 1.51 28.59 3.20
N ASN A 102 2.82 28.69 2.92
CA ASN A 102 3.39 29.93 2.43
C ASN A 102 3.06 30.10 0.94
N PRO A 103 2.27 31.12 0.56
CA PRO A 103 2.03 31.39 -0.86
C PRO A 103 3.36 31.73 -1.55
N ALA A 104 3.49 31.26 -2.79
CA ALA A 104 4.65 31.53 -3.65
C ALA A 104 4.70 32.99 -4.11
#